data_AF-A0A264Y6E5-F1
#
_entry.id   AF-A0A264Y6E5-F1
#
_cell.length_a   1.000
_cell.length_b   1.000
_cell.length_c   1.000
_cell.angle_alpha   90.00
_cell.angle_beta   90.00
_cell.angle_gamma   90.00
#
_symmetry.space_group_name_H-M   'P 1'
#
loop_
_entity.id
_entity.type
_entity.pdbx_description
1 polymer ?
#
loop_
_entity_poly.entity_id
_entity_poly.type
_entity_poly.pdbx_seq_one_letter_code
_entity_poly.pdbx_strand_id
1 'polypeptide(L)'
;MASATTVRAYSFLVKQPSVKRFVKITSDNVNLRRLPNTNSGKLMSWNSDGGSFETYTKIFFSDTEGSKYRANDMTGAYVDTYHPYNGNIYMVNSKQQEAQNGWYQIFVTAESYAESAEEPNSKMAWVKGDFCKVVDLNEDNNSVTGMMIPAAVYYDMETGDNVTAKGVSLPETQTRKQGEYANVRFCTYMLPDGENMQVSLFQKVNAFVYVSRCNIELNYGVRQNAACSLKVVQEESDMEDAGDMMVLRASLKAPKGKAAVDALNNYLLSCGDAEFGKLVDVLCPDHKLPTNDVYFCGTDGKVYTFSYDSSTVKDYGGLDYNVNVSK
;
A
#
# COMPACT_ATOMS: atom_id res chain seq x y z
N MET A 1 7.38 27.21 38.18
CA MET A 1 7.56 27.34 36.72
C MET A 1 7.43 25.96 36.13
N ALA A 2 6.35 25.68 35.40
CA ALA A 2 6.19 24.41 34.72
C ALA A 2 7.18 24.35 33.55
N SER A 3 8.05 23.35 33.55
CA SER A 3 8.88 23.01 32.39
C SER A 3 7.95 22.76 31.21
N ALA A 4 7.99 23.63 30.21
CA ALA A 4 7.40 23.35 28.92
C ALA A 4 8.20 22.18 28.32
N THR A 5 7.73 20.96 28.55
CA THR A 5 8.19 19.79 27.83
C THR A 5 7.84 20.05 26.37
N THR A 6 8.84 20.43 25.57
CA THR A 6 8.74 20.41 24.10
C THR A 6 8.36 19.01 23.71
N VAL A 7 7.07 18.78 23.43
CA VAL A 7 6.57 17.54 22.88
C VAL A 7 7.31 17.33 21.57
N ARG A 8 8.06 16.24 21.45
CA ARG A 8 8.82 15.96 20.25
C ARG A 8 7.82 15.62 19.15
N ALA A 9 7.92 16.33 18.04
CA ALA A 9 7.04 16.16 16.91
C ALA A 9 7.13 14.75 16.32
N TYR A 10 6.05 13.95 16.36
CA TYR A 10 6.03 12.70 15.60
C TYR A 10 5.91 13.03 14.11
N SER A 11 6.70 12.33 13.30
CA SER A 11 6.75 12.55 11.86
C SER A 11 6.89 11.23 11.13
N PHE A 12 6.13 11.05 10.05
CA PHE A 12 6.26 9.88 9.20
C PHE A 12 7.25 10.14 8.05
N LEU A 13 8.01 9.12 7.68
CA LEU A 13 8.91 9.14 6.53
C LEU A 13 8.22 8.50 5.33
N VAL A 14 8.32 9.15 4.16
CA VAL A 14 7.85 8.55 2.92
C VAL A 14 8.70 8.98 1.74
N LYS A 15 9.02 8.04 0.86
CA LYS A 15 9.64 8.33 -0.44
C LYS A 15 8.53 8.40 -1.47
N GLN A 16 8.14 9.59 -1.90
CA GLN A 16 7.03 9.80 -2.83
C GLN A 16 7.56 9.93 -4.26
N PRO A 17 6.97 9.23 -5.26
CA PRO A 17 7.31 9.43 -6.66
C PRO A 17 6.94 10.83 -7.15
N SER A 18 7.80 11.43 -7.98
CA SER A 18 7.48 12.66 -8.71
C SER A 18 6.69 12.32 -9.99
N VAL A 19 5.44 11.92 -9.82
CA VAL A 19 4.55 11.50 -10.92
C VAL A 19 3.39 12.47 -11.07
N LYS A 20 3.05 12.82 -12.31
CA LYS A 20 1.87 13.65 -12.65
C LYS A 20 0.86 12.94 -13.54
N ARG A 21 1.23 11.78 -14.07
CA ARG A 21 0.42 11.01 -15.00
C ARG A 21 0.58 9.52 -14.74
N PHE A 22 -0.54 8.83 -14.84
CA PHE A 22 -0.65 7.40 -14.79
C PHE A 22 -1.30 6.89 -16.07
N VAL A 23 -1.17 5.59 -16.32
CA VAL A 23 -2.02 4.89 -17.27
C VAL A 23 -2.75 3.75 -16.56
N LYS A 24 -4.05 3.63 -16.82
CA LYS A 24 -4.86 2.48 -16.42
C LYS A 24 -4.97 1.54 -17.60
N ILE A 25 -4.56 0.29 -17.45
CA ILE A 25 -4.69 -0.74 -18.47
C ILE A 25 -6.18 -1.06 -18.68
N THR A 26 -6.60 -1.16 -19.95
CA THR A 26 -8.02 -1.37 -20.34
C THR A 26 -8.23 -2.65 -21.13
N SER A 27 -7.20 -3.48 -21.27
CA SER A 27 -7.21 -4.70 -22.06
C SER A 27 -6.39 -5.78 -21.37
N ASP A 28 -6.74 -7.04 -21.62
CA ASP A 28 -5.95 -8.18 -21.16
C ASP A 28 -4.83 -8.53 -22.17
N ASN A 29 -3.83 -9.29 -21.73
CA ASN A 29 -2.72 -9.77 -22.56
C ASN A 29 -1.92 -8.64 -23.26
N VAL A 30 -1.81 -7.48 -22.60
CA VAL A 30 -1.07 -6.34 -23.12
C VAL A 30 0.42 -6.65 -23.12
N ASN A 31 1.08 -6.43 -24.25
CA ASN A 31 2.53 -6.63 -24.35
C ASN A 31 3.25 -5.34 -24.02
N LEU A 32 4.04 -5.34 -22.95
CA LEU A 32 4.98 -4.27 -22.65
C LEU A 32 6.27 -4.44 -23.45
N ARG A 33 6.89 -3.33 -23.83
CA ARG A 33 7.99 -3.31 -24.82
C ARG A 33 9.20 -2.52 -24.35
N ARG A 34 10.39 -2.88 -24.82
CA ARG A 34 11.62 -2.13 -24.50
C ARG A 34 11.67 -0.75 -25.16
N LEU A 35 11.14 -0.64 -26.38
CA LEU A 35 11.07 0.60 -27.15
C LEU A 35 9.62 0.86 -27.60
N PRO A 36 9.25 2.10 -27.99
CA PRO A 36 7.88 2.46 -28.38
C PRO A 36 7.53 1.97 -29.80
N ASN A 37 7.65 0.66 -30.03
CA ASN A 37 7.26 -0.01 -31.26
C ASN A 37 7.03 -1.51 -31.03
N THR A 38 6.26 -2.13 -31.92
CA THR A 38 5.86 -3.55 -31.84
C THR A 38 6.99 -4.54 -32.12
N ASN A 39 8.10 -4.10 -32.70
CA ASN A 39 9.21 -4.95 -33.13
C ASN A 39 10.29 -5.09 -32.05
N SER A 40 10.27 -4.25 -31.02
CA SER A 40 11.21 -4.35 -29.90
C SER A 40 10.88 -5.50 -28.96
N GLY A 41 11.88 -5.92 -28.17
CA GLY A 41 11.72 -6.98 -27.19
C GLY A 41 10.56 -6.75 -26.24
N LYS A 42 9.88 -7.84 -25.91
CA LYS A 42 8.82 -7.85 -24.92
C LYS A 42 9.42 -7.84 -23.52
N LEU A 43 8.69 -7.27 -22.57
CA LEU A 43 8.95 -7.52 -21.16
C LEU A 43 8.50 -8.96 -20.84
N MET A 44 9.41 -9.72 -20.25
CA MET A 44 9.23 -11.11 -19.87
C MET A 44 9.40 -11.23 -18.36
N SER A 45 8.83 -12.27 -17.78
CA SER A 45 9.10 -12.76 -16.43
C SER A 45 9.81 -14.11 -16.51
N TRP A 46 10.84 -14.29 -15.70
CA TRP A 46 11.47 -15.58 -15.43
C TRP A 46 11.16 -15.95 -13.99
N ASN A 47 10.66 -17.17 -13.79
CA ASN A 47 10.33 -17.71 -12.49
C ASN A 47 11.28 -18.85 -12.16
N SER A 48 11.72 -18.91 -10.91
CA SER A 48 12.75 -19.83 -10.43
C SER A 48 12.37 -21.32 -10.46
N ASP A 49 11.09 -21.59 -10.28
CA ASP A 49 10.52 -22.92 -10.15
C ASP A 49 9.08 -22.93 -10.66
N GLY A 50 8.37 -24.04 -10.45
CA GLY A 50 7.01 -24.30 -10.94
C GLY A 50 5.88 -23.49 -10.29
N GLY A 51 6.16 -22.52 -9.41
CA GLY A 51 5.15 -21.61 -8.85
C GLY A 51 4.77 -21.88 -7.39
N SER A 52 5.75 -22.16 -6.54
CA SER A 52 5.59 -22.23 -5.08
C SER A 52 5.51 -20.85 -4.41
N PHE A 53 5.25 -20.81 -3.10
CA PHE A 53 5.31 -19.56 -2.31
C PHE A 53 6.72 -18.94 -2.28
N GLU A 54 7.76 -19.76 -2.52
CA GLU A 54 9.16 -19.32 -2.55
C GLU A 54 9.62 -18.88 -3.94
N THR A 55 8.74 -18.94 -4.95
CA THR A 55 9.12 -18.58 -6.33
C THR A 55 9.55 -17.12 -6.40
N TYR A 56 10.77 -16.92 -6.88
CA TYR A 56 11.29 -15.60 -7.22
C TYR A 56 11.10 -15.33 -8.72
N THR A 57 10.62 -14.13 -9.04
CA THR A 57 10.32 -13.69 -10.39
C THR A 57 11.25 -12.56 -10.82
N LYS A 58 12.02 -12.72 -11.90
CA LYS A 58 12.82 -11.64 -12.50
C LYS A 58 12.15 -11.10 -13.75
N ILE A 59 11.98 -9.79 -13.87
CA ILE A 59 11.56 -9.18 -15.14
C ILE A 59 12.74 -8.81 -16.02
N PHE A 60 12.65 -9.10 -17.33
CA PHE A 60 13.73 -8.90 -18.31
C PHE A 60 13.20 -8.56 -19.71
N PHE A 61 14.00 -7.90 -20.57
CA PHE A 61 13.62 -7.70 -21.97
C PHE A 61 14.15 -8.84 -22.86
N SER A 62 13.25 -9.42 -23.67
CA SER A 62 13.55 -10.63 -24.46
C SER A 62 14.69 -10.48 -25.46
N ASP A 63 14.89 -9.28 -26.01
CA ASP A 63 15.85 -9.02 -27.09
C ASP A 63 17.25 -8.60 -26.58
N THR A 64 17.38 -8.22 -25.32
CA THR A 64 18.68 -7.80 -24.72
C THR A 64 19.14 -8.70 -23.58
N GLU A 65 18.21 -9.35 -22.88
CA GLU A 65 18.50 -10.09 -21.64
C GLU A 65 18.07 -11.55 -21.71
N GLY A 66 17.33 -11.97 -22.75
CA GLY A 66 16.73 -13.31 -22.82
C GLY A 66 17.70 -14.48 -22.85
N SER A 67 18.98 -14.26 -23.19
CA SER A 67 19.99 -15.31 -23.10
C SER A 67 20.36 -15.67 -21.66
N LYS A 68 20.14 -14.75 -20.70
CA LYS A 68 20.50 -14.88 -19.27
C LYS A 68 19.46 -15.66 -18.47
N TYR A 69 18.20 -15.57 -18.87
CA TYR A 69 17.07 -16.15 -18.12
C TYR A 69 16.36 -17.18 -19.00
N ARG A 70 16.48 -18.45 -18.63
CA ARG A 70 15.97 -19.58 -19.43
C ARG A 70 15.15 -20.52 -18.56
N ALA A 71 14.19 -21.18 -19.20
CA ALA A 71 13.52 -22.31 -18.58
C ALA A 71 14.53 -23.43 -18.26
N ASN A 72 14.28 -24.18 -17.20
CA ASN A 72 15.13 -25.28 -16.77
C ASN A 72 14.27 -26.40 -16.16
N ASP A 73 14.19 -27.53 -16.85
CA ASP A 73 13.40 -28.68 -16.42
C ASP A 73 13.87 -29.28 -15.10
N MET A 74 15.15 -29.11 -14.72
CA MET A 74 15.67 -29.62 -13.46
C MET A 74 15.22 -28.81 -12.24
N THR A 75 15.02 -27.50 -12.40
CA THR A 75 14.54 -26.63 -11.32
C THR A 75 13.04 -26.33 -11.42
N GLY A 76 12.42 -26.64 -12.56
CA GLY A 76 11.06 -26.20 -12.90
C GLY A 76 10.98 -24.73 -13.30
N ALA A 77 12.12 -24.05 -13.50
CA ALA A 77 12.13 -22.64 -13.88
C ALA A 77 11.45 -22.47 -15.24
N TYR A 78 10.67 -21.39 -15.38
CA TYR A 78 9.97 -21.10 -16.63
C TYR A 78 10.01 -19.61 -16.97
N VAL A 79 9.73 -19.30 -18.24
CA VAL A 79 9.68 -17.93 -18.77
C VAL A 79 8.28 -17.70 -19.33
N ASP A 80 7.69 -16.56 -18.98
CA ASP A 80 6.44 -16.10 -19.58
C ASP A 80 6.52 -14.62 -19.97
N THR A 81 5.57 -14.16 -20.78
CA THR A 81 5.43 -12.73 -21.07
C THR A 81 4.84 -12.04 -19.84
N TYR A 82 5.41 -10.91 -19.43
CA TYR A 82 4.80 -10.08 -18.40
C TYR A 82 3.57 -9.40 -18.99
N HIS A 83 2.39 -9.76 -18.47
CA HIS A 83 1.12 -9.20 -18.88
C HIS A 83 0.48 -8.43 -17.72
N PRO A 84 0.39 -7.09 -17.80
CA PRO A 84 -0.41 -6.37 -16.84
C PRO A 84 -1.89 -6.72 -17.03
N TYR A 85 -2.62 -6.81 -15.92
CA TYR A 85 -4.05 -7.10 -15.92
C TYR A 85 -4.87 -5.87 -16.30
N ASN A 86 -6.04 -6.09 -16.90
CA ASN A 86 -7.03 -5.04 -17.05
C ASN A 86 -7.35 -4.41 -15.69
N GLY A 87 -7.29 -3.08 -15.64
CA GLY A 87 -7.50 -2.32 -14.42
C GLY A 87 -6.22 -1.94 -13.68
N ASN A 88 -5.07 -2.56 -13.95
CA ASN A 88 -3.80 -2.16 -13.35
C ASN A 88 -3.44 -0.71 -13.70
N ILE A 89 -2.84 -0.02 -12.75
CA ILE A 89 -2.46 1.39 -12.86
C ILE A 89 -0.95 1.48 -12.71
N TYR A 90 -0.31 2.11 -13.69
CA TYR A 90 1.14 2.30 -13.70
C TYR A 90 1.49 3.77 -13.78
N MET A 91 2.55 4.14 -13.06
CA MET A 91 3.14 5.48 -13.13
C MET A 91 3.79 5.67 -14.50
N VAL A 92 3.50 6.80 -15.17
CA VAL A 92 4.22 7.22 -16.37
C VAL A 92 5.54 7.87 -15.96
N ASN A 93 6.61 7.58 -16.71
CA ASN A 93 7.94 8.14 -16.48
C ASN A 93 7.88 9.67 -16.37
N SER A 94 8.31 10.21 -15.23
CA SER A 94 8.36 11.65 -14.92
C SER A 94 9.11 12.48 -15.97
N LYS A 95 10.11 11.88 -16.65
CA LYS A 95 10.92 12.51 -17.70
C LYS A 95 10.30 12.40 -19.10
N GLN A 96 9.28 11.56 -19.28
CA GLN A 96 8.62 11.27 -20.57
C GLN A 96 7.11 11.14 -20.35
N GLN A 97 6.47 12.24 -19.97
CA GLN A 97 5.03 12.26 -19.66
C GLN A 97 4.14 12.15 -20.91
N GLU A 98 4.61 12.67 -22.04
CA GLU A 98 3.88 12.63 -23.31
C GLU A 98 4.16 11.35 -24.09
N ALA A 99 3.17 10.90 -24.86
CA ALA A 99 3.29 9.71 -25.67
C ALA A 99 4.35 9.89 -26.77
N GLN A 100 5.18 8.87 -26.98
CA GLN A 100 6.07 8.79 -28.13
C GLN A 100 5.44 7.84 -29.17
N ASN A 101 5.02 8.38 -30.31
CA ASN A 101 4.34 7.61 -31.36
C ASN A 101 3.12 6.81 -30.85
N GLY A 102 2.38 7.39 -29.90
CA GLY A 102 1.23 6.73 -29.28
C GLY A 102 1.59 5.68 -28.21
N TRP A 103 2.83 5.64 -27.73
CA TRP A 103 3.24 4.78 -26.61
C TRP A 103 3.59 5.60 -25.38
N TYR A 104 3.27 5.07 -24.19
CA TYR A 104 3.64 5.64 -22.91
C TYR A 104 4.72 4.79 -22.24
N GLN A 105 5.74 5.43 -21.67
CA GLN A 105 6.75 4.75 -20.88
C GLN A 105 6.28 4.67 -19.42
N ILE A 106 6.19 3.47 -18.89
CA ILE A 106 5.66 3.17 -17.57
C ILE A 106 6.68 2.45 -16.70
N PHE A 107 6.56 2.64 -15.40
CA PHE A 107 7.35 1.95 -14.39
C PHE A 107 6.67 0.64 -13.98
N VAL A 108 7.41 -0.47 -14.05
CA VAL A 108 6.92 -1.82 -13.76
C VAL A 108 7.82 -2.49 -12.72
N THR A 109 7.21 -3.21 -11.78
CA THR A 109 7.89 -4.00 -10.74
C THR A 109 7.38 -5.44 -10.74
N ALA A 110 8.18 -6.38 -10.23
CA ALA A 110 7.74 -7.73 -9.88
C ALA A 110 8.11 -8.04 -8.42
N GLU A 111 7.26 -8.80 -7.73
CA GLU A 111 7.14 -8.81 -6.27
C GLU A 111 8.27 -9.53 -5.51
N SER A 112 9.18 -10.25 -6.19
CA SER A 112 10.23 -11.02 -5.51
C SER A 112 11.45 -11.30 -6.41
N TYR A 113 12.66 -10.91 -5.99
CA TYR A 113 13.90 -11.37 -6.65
C TYR A 113 15.00 -11.67 -5.61
N ALA A 114 15.50 -12.90 -5.62
CA ALA A 114 16.41 -13.41 -4.58
C ALA A 114 17.87 -12.94 -4.71
N GLU A 115 18.34 -12.52 -5.89
CA GLU A 115 19.79 -12.33 -6.10
C GLU A 115 20.38 -11.02 -5.55
N SER A 116 19.58 -10.10 -5.00
CA SER A 116 20.05 -9.15 -3.96
C SER A 116 18.88 -8.31 -3.45
N ALA A 117 18.89 -8.00 -2.15
CA ALA A 117 18.05 -6.94 -1.58
C ALA A 117 18.48 -5.51 -2.06
N GLU A 118 19.52 -5.41 -2.90
CA GLU A 118 20.16 -4.15 -3.27
C GLU A 118 19.78 -3.65 -4.67
N GLU A 119 19.39 -4.54 -5.60
CA GLU A 119 18.94 -4.15 -6.95
C GLU A 119 17.42 -4.33 -7.12
N PRO A 120 16.67 -3.24 -7.31
CA PRO A 120 15.23 -3.34 -7.43
C PRO A 120 14.80 -4.07 -8.71
N ASN A 121 13.90 -5.03 -8.56
CA ASN A 121 13.33 -5.81 -9.66
C ASN A 121 12.28 -5.01 -10.42
N SER A 122 12.77 -3.99 -11.12
CA SER A 122 11.96 -2.97 -11.76
C SER A 122 12.49 -2.57 -13.12
N LYS A 123 11.62 -2.14 -14.03
CA LYS A 123 12.00 -1.66 -15.37
C LYS A 123 11.07 -0.57 -15.87
N MET A 124 11.63 0.29 -16.72
CA MET A 124 10.86 1.17 -17.60
C MET A 124 10.50 0.45 -18.88
N ALA A 125 9.20 0.26 -19.14
CA ALA A 125 8.70 -0.41 -20.34
C ALA A 125 7.65 0.47 -21.04
N TRP A 126 7.41 0.21 -22.33
CA TRP A 126 6.48 0.95 -23.14
C TRP A 126 5.18 0.18 -23.34
N VAL A 127 4.05 0.86 -23.14
CA VAL A 127 2.70 0.37 -23.42
C VAL A 127 2.09 1.19 -24.55
N LYS A 128 1.38 0.55 -25.47
CA LYS A 128 0.68 1.25 -26.56
C LYS A 128 -0.59 1.91 -25.99
N GLY A 129 -0.83 3.16 -26.37
CA GLY A 129 -1.97 3.97 -25.93
C GLY A 129 -3.32 3.29 -26.17
N ASP A 130 -3.47 2.52 -27.25
CA ASP A 130 -4.70 1.78 -27.57
C ASP A 130 -5.14 0.80 -26.47
N PHE A 131 -4.23 0.39 -25.57
CA PHE A 131 -4.49 -0.57 -24.49
C PHE A 131 -4.59 0.08 -23.10
N CYS A 132 -4.58 1.41 -23.03
CA CYS A 132 -4.64 2.11 -21.76
C CYS A 132 -5.39 3.43 -21.81
N LYS A 133 -5.91 3.83 -20.66
CA LYS A 133 -6.47 5.17 -20.43
C LYS A 133 -5.45 6.01 -19.67
N VAL A 134 -5.13 7.19 -20.18
CA VAL A 134 -4.34 8.17 -19.45
C VAL A 134 -5.15 8.75 -18.29
N VAL A 135 -4.51 8.87 -17.13
CA VAL A 135 -5.06 9.48 -15.93
C VAL A 135 -4.07 10.53 -15.44
N ASP A 136 -4.40 11.80 -15.63
CA ASP A 136 -3.62 12.91 -15.09
C ASP A 136 -3.95 13.12 -13.61
N LEU A 137 -2.92 13.37 -12.80
CA LEU A 137 -3.04 13.64 -11.38
C LEU A 137 -3.72 14.99 -11.15
N ASN A 138 -4.77 14.99 -10.33
CA ASN A 138 -5.37 16.21 -9.82
C ASN A 138 -4.68 16.62 -8.51
N GLU A 139 -3.90 17.69 -8.57
CA GLU A 139 -3.15 18.24 -7.43
C GLU A 139 -3.99 19.21 -6.57
N ASP A 140 -5.27 19.46 -6.93
CA ASP A 140 -6.16 20.33 -6.15
C ASP A 140 -6.43 19.75 -4.75
N ASN A 141 -6.13 20.55 -3.72
CA ASN A 141 -6.22 20.12 -2.33
C ASN A 141 -7.63 19.67 -1.94
N ASN A 142 -8.68 20.35 -2.43
CA ASN A 142 -10.06 20.00 -2.10
C ASN A 142 -10.42 18.62 -2.64
N SER A 143 -10.01 18.35 -3.88
CA SER A 143 -10.18 17.05 -4.53
C SER A 143 -9.52 15.93 -3.75
N VAL A 144 -8.29 16.14 -3.26
CA VAL A 144 -7.56 15.16 -2.43
C VAL A 144 -8.25 14.94 -1.09
N THR A 145 -8.72 16.01 -0.44
CA THR A 145 -9.44 15.88 0.84
C THR A 145 -10.82 15.24 0.71
N GLY A 146 -11.47 15.39 -0.45
CA GLY A 146 -12.78 14.85 -0.76
C GLY A 146 -12.78 13.43 -1.33
N MET A 147 -11.62 12.78 -1.47
CA MET A 147 -11.54 11.40 -1.97
C MET A 147 -12.31 10.45 -1.05
N MET A 148 -13.18 9.62 -1.63
CA MET A 148 -13.84 8.53 -0.91
C MET A 148 -12.94 7.30 -0.93
N ILE A 149 -12.22 7.07 0.16
CA ILE A 149 -11.26 5.98 0.30
C ILE A 149 -11.87 4.86 1.14
N PRO A 150 -11.82 3.58 0.74
CA PRO A 150 -12.37 2.48 1.53
C PRO A 150 -11.91 2.51 2.99
N ALA A 151 -12.88 2.49 3.91
CA ALA A 151 -12.59 2.43 5.35
C ALA A 151 -11.84 1.15 5.74
N ALA A 152 -12.09 0.08 4.99
CA ALA A 152 -11.40 -1.19 5.09
C ALA A 152 -11.31 -1.90 3.74
N VAL A 153 -10.30 -2.74 3.58
CA VAL A 153 -10.13 -3.71 2.50
C VAL A 153 -9.75 -5.03 3.14
N TYR A 154 -10.50 -6.08 2.85
CA TYR A 154 -10.29 -7.40 3.44
C TYR A 154 -10.59 -8.50 2.43
N TYR A 155 -9.93 -9.64 2.60
CA TYR A 155 -10.20 -10.83 1.80
C TYR A 155 -11.42 -11.56 2.36
N ASP A 156 -12.42 -11.78 1.52
CA ASP A 156 -13.57 -12.60 1.86
C ASP A 156 -13.28 -14.05 1.47
N MET A 157 -13.13 -14.90 2.49
CA MET A 157 -12.82 -16.31 2.30
C MET A 157 -13.96 -17.10 1.63
N GLU A 158 -15.22 -16.63 1.70
CA GLU A 158 -16.35 -17.34 1.09
C GLU A 158 -16.38 -17.14 -0.43
N THR A 159 -16.08 -15.91 -0.88
CA THR A 159 -16.09 -15.55 -2.31
C THR A 159 -14.72 -15.70 -2.96
N GLY A 160 -13.64 -15.68 -2.17
CA GLY A 160 -12.27 -15.66 -2.66
C GLY A 160 -11.84 -14.31 -3.23
N ASP A 161 -12.58 -13.24 -2.91
CA ASP A 161 -12.38 -11.90 -3.46
C ASP A 161 -11.98 -10.89 -2.38
N ASN A 162 -11.24 -9.85 -2.81
CA ASN A 162 -11.03 -8.68 -1.96
C ASN A 162 -12.28 -7.80 -1.94
N VAL A 163 -12.81 -7.56 -0.75
CA VAL A 163 -13.98 -6.71 -0.52
C VAL A 163 -13.54 -5.36 0.03
N THR A 164 -14.08 -4.29 -0.55
CA THR A 164 -13.88 -2.91 -0.08
C THR A 164 -15.09 -2.46 0.72
N ALA A 165 -14.87 -2.02 1.96
CA ALA A 165 -15.91 -1.37 2.75
C ALA A 165 -16.31 -0.01 2.16
N LYS A 166 -17.40 0.57 2.70
CA LYS A 166 -17.85 1.92 2.33
C LYS A 166 -16.69 2.92 2.43
N GLY A 167 -16.56 3.77 1.42
CA GLY A 167 -15.59 4.85 1.40
C GLY A 167 -15.83 5.89 2.50
N VAL A 168 -14.74 6.46 2.99
CA VAL A 168 -14.69 7.61 3.91
C VAL A 168 -13.78 8.68 3.30
N SER A 169 -14.16 9.94 3.47
CA SER A 169 -13.31 11.08 3.14
C SER A 169 -12.44 11.49 4.33
N LEU A 170 -11.35 12.23 4.09
CA LEU A 170 -10.48 12.68 5.18
C LEU A 170 -11.25 13.45 6.26
N PRO A 171 -12.17 14.39 5.95
CA PRO A 171 -12.97 15.08 6.96
C PRO A 171 -13.87 14.17 7.82
N GLU A 172 -14.28 13.01 7.29
CA GLU A 172 -15.13 12.04 8.01
C GLU A 172 -14.32 11.13 8.94
N THR A 173 -12.99 11.08 8.78
CA THR A 173 -12.10 10.31 9.68
C THR A 173 -12.01 10.94 11.06
N GLN A 174 -11.70 10.10 12.05
CA GLN A 174 -11.34 10.57 13.38
C GLN A 174 -9.95 11.19 13.35
N THR A 175 -9.69 12.16 14.23
CA THR A 175 -8.39 12.82 14.33
C THR A 175 -7.95 12.82 15.77
N ARG A 176 -6.77 12.29 16.05
CA ARG A 176 -6.21 12.29 17.40
C ARG A 176 -5.91 13.74 17.82
N LYS A 177 -6.36 14.10 19.03
CA LYS A 177 -6.39 15.51 19.47
C LYS A 177 -5.25 15.92 20.40
N GLN A 178 -4.43 14.95 20.83
CA GLN A 178 -3.43 15.14 21.88
C GLN A 178 -2.18 14.29 21.64
N GLY A 179 -1.11 14.63 22.36
CA GLY A 179 0.14 13.87 22.36
C GLY A 179 0.99 14.05 21.11
N GLU A 180 2.05 13.25 21.02
CA GLU A 180 3.02 13.24 19.91
C GLU A 180 2.35 12.94 18.56
N TYR A 181 1.29 12.12 18.58
CA TYR A 181 0.53 11.73 17.39
C TYR A 181 -0.74 12.56 17.21
N ALA A 182 -0.76 13.80 17.70
CA ALA A 182 -1.83 14.74 17.33
C ALA A 182 -1.99 14.79 15.80
N ASN A 183 -3.20 15.06 15.32
CA ASN A 183 -3.56 15.14 13.90
C ASN A 183 -3.43 13.85 13.07
N VAL A 184 -2.99 12.73 13.64
CA VAL A 184 -3.12 11.43 12.97
C VAL A 184 -4.59 11.13 12.74
N ARG A 185 -4.93 10.87 11.47
CA ARG A 185 -6.29 10.54 11.04
C ARG A 185 -6.49 9.05 10.94
N PHE A 186 -7.62 8.57 11.44
CA PHE A 186 -7.92 7.14 11.43
C PHE A 186 -9.41 6.85 11.31
N CYS A 187 -9.73 5.63 10.90
CA CYS A 187 -11.05 5.05 11.06
C CYS A 187 -10.93 3.59 11.50
N THR A 188 -11.99 3.09 12.13
CA THR A 188 -12.13 1.70 12.53
C THR A 188 -13.33 1.09 11.80
N TYR A 189 -13.21 -0.15 11.36
CA TYR A 189 -14.28 -0.86 10.68
C TYR A 189 -14.39 -2.29 11.23
N MET A 190 -15.58 -2.66 11.71
CA MET A 190 -15.86 -4.03 12.16
C MET A 190 -15.95 -4.95 10.94
N LEU A 191 -15.11 -5.99 10.90
CA LEU A 191 -15.19 -7.00 9.83
C LEU A 191 -16.47 -7.84 9.99
N PRO A 192 -16.96 -8.47 8.91
CA PRO A 192 -18.20 -9.25 8.94
C PRO A 192 -18.22 -10.40 9.95
N ASP A 193 -17.05 -10.95 10.29
CA ASP A 193 -16.90 -12.00 11.31
C ASP A 193 -17.31 -11.55 12.72
N GLY A 194 -17.30 -10.25 12.99
CA GLY A 194 -17.55 -9.67 14.31
C GLY A 194 -16.50 -9.99 15.37
N GLU A 195 -15.38 -10.62 14.98
CA GLU A 195 -14.25 -10.96 15.85
C GLU A 195 -13.02 -10.10 15.55
N ASN A 196 -12.97 -9.49 14.37
CA ASN A 196 -11.88 -8.63 13.93
C ASN A 196 -12.36 -7.22 13.62
N MET A 197 -11.50 -6.26 13.90
CA MET A 197 -11.67 -4.87 13.48
C MET A 197 -10.47 -4.45 12.66
N GLN A 198 -10.71 -3.84 11.50
CA GLN A 198 -9.64 -3.19 10.77
C GLN A 198 -9.50 -1.74 11.23
N VAL A 199 -8.27 -1.31 11.50
CA VAL A 199 -7.92 0.09 11.74
C VAL A 199 -7.14 0.60 10.55
N SER A 200 -7.58 1.71 9.99
CA SER A 200 -6.95 2.38 8.85
C SER A 200 -6.45 3.74 9.29
N LEU A 201 -5.15 4.02 9.12
CA LEU A 201 -4.55 5.35 9.25
C LEU A 201 -4.47 6.02 7.89
N PHE A 202 -4.80 7.30 7.82
CA PHE A 202 -4.81 8.07 6.58
C PHE A 202 -3.82 9.22 6.68
N GLN A 203 -2.82 9.23 5.81
CA GLN A 203 -1.83 10.30 5.78
C GLN A 203 -1.81 10.98 4.41
N LYS A 204 -2.29 12.22 4.38
CA LYS A 204 -2.19 13.07 3.18
C LYS A 204 -0.76 13.57 3.03
N VAL A 205 -0.20 13.41 1.83
CA VAL A 205 1.08 13.97 1.41
C VAL A 205 0.90 14.53 0.01
N ASN A 206 0.92 15.85 -0.12
CA ASN A 206 0.64 16.56 -1.37
C ASN A 206 -0.71 16.13 -2.00
N ALA A 207 -0.64 15.50 -3.18
CA ALA A 207 -1.76 15.01 -3.98
C ALA A 207 -2.13 13.54 -3.70
N PHE A 208 -1.42 12.89 -2.78
CA PHE A 208 -1.61 11.49 -2.43
C PHE A 208 -2.16 11.33 -1.01
N VAL A 209 -2.87 10.23 -0.78
CA VAL A 209 -3.24 9.75 0.56
C VAL A 209 -2.71 8.33 0.72
N TYR A 210 -1.80 8.17 1.66
CA TYR A 210 -1.25 6.88 2.07
C TYR A 210 -2.16 6.26 3.12
N VAL A 211 -2.48 4.98 2.96
CA VAL A 211 -3.35 4.27 3.90
C VAL A 211 -2.62 3.07 4.47
N SER A 212 -2.41 3.08 5.78
CA SER A 212 -1.88 1.93 6.52
C SER A 212 -3.04 1.19 7.17
N ARG A 213 -3.14 -0.13 6.99
CA ARG A 213 -4.21 -0.95 7.59
C ARG A 213 -3.68 -2.13 8.36
N CYS A 214 -4.31 -2.43 9.49
CA CYS A 214 -4.05 -3.63 10.27
C CYS A 214 -5.36 -4.18 10.81
N ASN A 215 -5.44 -5.50 10.93
CA ASN A 215 -6.51 -6.16 11.67
C ASN A 215 -6.15 -6.18 13.16
N ILE A 216 -7.16 -5.98 13.99
CA ILE A 216 -7.11 -6.09 15.44
C ILE A 216 -8.12 -7.13 15.86
N GLU A 217 -7.63 -8.19 16.51
CA GLU A 217 -8.51 -9.21 17.08
C GLU A 217 -9.21 -8.69 18.34
N LEU A 218 -10.50 -8.97 18.46
CA LEU A 218 -11.33 -8.47 19.53
C LEU A 218 -11.60 -9.56 20.57
N ASN A 219 -11.20 -9.28 21.81
CA ASN A 219 -11.50 -10.10 22.97
C ASN A 219 -12.57 -9.44 23.83
N TYR A 220 -13.77 -9.98 23.79
CA TYR A 220 -14.93 -9.48 24.53
C TYR A 220 -14.97 -10.04 25.96
N GLY A 221 -15.16 -9.20 26.97
CA GLY A 221 -15.29 -9.73 28.33
C GLY A 221 -15.71 -8.73 29.42
N VAL A 222 -16.66 -9.16 30.25
CA VAL A 222 -17.12 -8.41 31.44
C VAL A 222 -16.13 -8.41 32.61
N ARG A 223 -15.13 -9.33 32.58
CA ARG A 223 -14.10 -9.48 33.62
C ARG A 223 -12.88 -8.57 33.44
N GLN A 224 -12.91 -7.68 32.45
CA GLN A 224 -11.82 -6.73 32.23
C GLN A 224 -11.94 -5.55 33.19
N ASN A 225 -10.79 -5.15 33.76
CA ASN A 225 -10.70 -4.01 34.67
C ASN A 225 -10.80 -2.68 33.92
N ALA A 226 -10.23 -2.61 32.71
CA ALA A 226 -10.30 -1.44 31.82
C ALA A 226 -11.46 -1.59 30.82
N ALA A 227 -11.97 -0.46 30.32
CA ALA A 227 -13.00 -0.45 29.28
C ALA A 227 -12.46 -0.95 27.92
N CYS A 228 -11.20 -0.66 27.64
CA CYS A 228 -10.45 -1.13 26.48
C CYS A 228 -8.96 -1.21 26.84
N SER A 229 -8.24 -2.17 26.27
CA SER A 229 -6.78 -2.21 26.30
C SER A 229 -6.22 -2.84 25.03
N LEU A 230 -5.07 -2.33 24.57
CA LEU A 230 -4.34 -2.86 23.42
C LEU A 230 -3.10 -3.62 23.87
N LYS A 231 -2.88 -4.77 23.24
CA LYS A 231 -1.66 -5.56 23.38
C LYS A 231 -1.13 -5.94 22.02
N VAL A 232 0.19 -5.85 21.87
CA VAL A 232 0.91 -6.51 20.79
C VAL A 232 1.25 -7.89 21.30
N VAL A 233 0.90 -8.92 20.54
CA VAL A 233 1.21 -10.31 20.83
C VAL A 233 2.06 -10.82 19.67
N GLN A 234 3.16 -11.45 20.04
CA GLN A 234 4.00 -12.18 19.10
C GLN A 234 3.42 -13.58 19.01
N GLU A 235 2.98 -13.96 17.82
CA GLU A 235 2.52 -15.32 17.55
C GLU A 235 3.61 -16.05 16.78
N GLU A 236 3.98 -17.23 17.29
CA GLU A 236 4.86 -18.14 16.56
C GLU A 236 4.14 -18.52 15.27
N SER A 237 4.84 -18.38 14.15
CA SER A 237 4.31 -18.87 12.89
C SER A 237 4.42 -20.39 12.87
N ASP A 238 3.31 -21.07 12.55
CA ASP A 238 3.33 -22.52 12.29
C ASP A 238 4.07 -22.87 10.99
N MET A 239 4.51 -21.88 10.20
CA MET A 239 5.35 -22.07 9.02
C MET A 239 6.82 -21.87 9.37
N GLU A 240 7.64 -22.91 9.15
CA GLU A 240 9.05 -23.02 9.56
C GLU A 240 9.95 -21.84 9.14
N ASP A 241 9.58 -21.07 8.11
CA ASP A 241 10.35 -19.93 7.58
C ASP A 241 9.66 -18.56 7.69
N ALA A 242 8.44 -18.49 8.22
CA ALA A 242 7.81 -17.21 8.50
C ALA A 242 8.20 -16.77 9.92
N GLY A 243 8.91 -15.64 10.01
CA GLY A 243 9.22 -15.05 11.33
C GLY A 243 7.94 -14.76 12.12
N ASP A 244 8.07 -14.73 13.45
CA ASP A 244 6.92 -14.48 14.34
C ASP A 244 6.09 -13.27 13.90
N MET A 245 4.77 -13.46 13.85
CA MET A 245 3.85 -12.42 13.42
C MET A 245 3.48 -11.54 14.62
N MET A 246 3.60 -10.22 14.46
CA MET A 246 3.11 -9.25 15.45
C MET A 246 1.62 -9.00 15.21
N VAL A 247 0.78 -9.48 16.13
CA VAL A 247 -0.68 -9.34 16.09
C VAL A 247 -1.13 -8.31 17.13
N LEU A 248 -2.00 -7.39 16.73
CA LEU A 248 -2.67 -6.47 17.66
C LEU A 248 -3.96 -7.10 18.20
N ARG A 249 -4.09 -7.13 19.52
CA ARG A 249 -5.30 -7.60 20.21
C ARG A 249 -5.90 -6.48 21.05
N ALA A 250 -7.20 -6.24 20.87
CA ALA A 250 -7.99 -5.36 21.71
C ALA A 250 -8.86 -6.18 22.67
N SER A 251 -8.70 -5.93 23.96
CA SER A 251 -9.60 -6.43 24.99
C SER A 251 -10.64 -5.36 25.28
N LEU A 252 -11.93 -5.67 25.06
CA LEU A 252 -13.05 -4.74 25.19
C LEU A 252 -14.08 -5.16 26.24
N LYS A 253 -14.47 -4.22 27.09
CA LYS A 253 -15.64 -4.33 27.98
C LYS A 253 -16.89 -3.75 27.31
N ALA A 254 -17.25 -4.27 26.15
CA ALA A 254 -18.42 -3.87 25.37
C ALA A 254 -19.05 -5.08 24.66
N PRO A 255 -20.35 -5.06 24.36
CA PRO A 255 -20.95 -6.09 23.49
C PRO A 255 -20.45 -5.94 22.05
N LYS A 256 -20.59 -7.00 21.25
CA LYS A 256 -20.21 -7.04 19.83
C LYS A 256 -20.94 -5.97 18.99
N GLY A 257 -20.39 -5.70 17.82
CA GLY A 257 -20.97 -4.77 16.85
C GLY A 257 -20.64 -3.31 17.18
N LYS A 258 -21.63 -2.41 17.02
CA LYS A 258 -21.41 -0.95 17.13
C LYS A 258 -20.80 -0.50 18.46
N ALA A 259 -21.20 -1.10 19.58
CA ALA A 259 -20.68 -0.73 20.89
C ALA A 259 -19.17 -1.02 21.02
N ALA A 260 -18.68 -2.09 20.40
CA ALA A 260 -17.26 -2.42 20.35
C ALA A 260 -16.47 -1.40 19.51
N VAL A 261 -17.04 -0.99 18.36
CA VAL A 261 -16.49 0.07 17.49
C VAL A 261 -16.37 1.38 18.27
N ASP A 262 -17.44 1.78 18.95
CA ASP A 262 -17.45 3.02 19.75
C ASP A 262 -16.44 2.94 20.90
N ALA A 263 -16.33 1.78 21.57
CA ALA A 263 -15.37 1.56 22.66
C ALA A 263 -13.91 1.68 22.19
N LEU A 264 -13.54 1.05 21.08
CA LEU A 264 -12.18 1.13 20.55
C LEU A 264 -11.86 2.55 20.07
N ASN A 265 -12.78 3.21 19.36
CA ASN A 265 -12.59 4.59 18.92
C ASN A 265 -12.37 5.55 20.07
N ASN A 266 -13.22 5.50 21.10
CA ASN A 266 -13.07 6.33 22.28
C ASN A 266 -11.74 6.08 23.00
N TYR A 267 -11.29 4.82 23.03
CA TYR A 267 -9.98 4.48 23.56
C TYR A 267 -8.84 5.08 22.73
N LEU A 268 -8.80 4.88 21.41
CA LEU A 268 -7.76 5.40 20.53
C LEU A 268 -7.69 6.94 20.54
N LEU A 269 -8.83 7.60 20.71
CA LEU A 269 -8.90 9.06 20.84
C LEU A 269 -8.32 9.60 22.15
N SER A 270 -8.36 8.81 23.23
CA SER A 270 -8.08 9.27 24.60
C SER A 270 -6.85 8.63 25.25
N CYS A 271 -6.35 7.51 24.72
CA CYS A 271 -5.20 6.81 25.28
C CYS A 271 -3.92 7.66 25.18
N GLY A 272 -2.97 7.37 26.07
CA GLY A 272 -1.65 8.01 26.07
C GLY A 272 -0.80 7.58 24.88
N ASP A 273 0.28 8.32 24.61
CA ASP A 273 1.15 8.08 23.45
C ASP A 273 1.80 6.71 23.42
N ALA A 274 2.14 6.13 24.58
CA ALA A 274 2.65 4.78 24.68
C ALA A 274 1.65 3.71 24.19
N GLU A 275 0.35 3.93 24.41
CA GLU A 275 -0.68 2.98 23.98
C GLU A 275 -1.03 3.14 22.50
N PHE A 276 -1.13 4.39 22.03
CA PHE A 276 -1.36 4.65 20.60
C PHE A 276 -0.14 4.28 19.75
N GLY A 277 1.08 4.46 20.27
CA GLY A 277 2.32 4.10 19.59
C GLY A 277 2.37 2.64 19.17
N LYS A 278 1.82 1.71 19.97
CA LYS A 278 1.70 0.29 19.59
C LYS A 278 0.97 0.07 18.27
N LEU A 279 -0.10 0.84 18.02
CA LEU A 279 -0.83 0.79 16.75
C LEU A 279 0.02 1.33 15.61
N VAL A 280 0.71 2.45 15.85
CA VAL A 280 1.52 3.11 14.83
C VAL A 280 2.75 2.28 14.47
N ASP A 281 3.39 1.62 15.42
CA ASP A 281 4.57 0.77 15.19
C ASP A 281 4.23 -0.44 14.31
N VAL A 282 3.02 -0.99 14.43
CA VAL A 282 2.53 -2.07 13.55
C VAL A 282 2.16 -1.55 12.17
N LEU A 283 1.53 -0.38 12.09
CA LEU A 283 1.03 0.17 10.82
C LEU A 283 2.08 0.89 9.97
N CYS A 284 3.07 1.48 10.64
CA CYS A 284 4.11 2.31 10.06
C CYS A 284 5.46 1.99 10.73
N PRO A 285 5.98 0.76 10.58
CA PRO A 285 7.25 0.37 11.19
C PRO A 285 8.39 1.30 10.75
N ASP A 286 9.35 1.54 11.64
CA ASP A 286 10.41 2.55 11.49
C ASP A 286 9.91 3.96 11.16
N HIS A 287 8.67 4.28 11.53
CA HIS A 287 8.00 5.54 11.19
C HIS A 287 7.76 5.73 9.67
N LYS A 288 7.86 4.68 8.86
CA LYS A 288 7.69 4.76 7.40
C LYS A 288 6.24 4.53 7.01
N LEU A 289 5.69 5.39 6.15
CA LEU A 289 4.39 5.12 5.54
C LEU A 289 4.54 3.96 4.56
N PRO A 290 3.65 2.94 4.64
CA PRO A 290 3.62 1.87 3.66
C PRO A 290 3.18 2.40 2.29
N THR A 291 3.74 1.83 1.23
CA THR A 291 3.54 2.28 -0.17
C THR A 291 2.76 1.27 -1.01
N ASN A 292 2.13 0.30 -0.36
CA ASN A 292 1.31 -0.74 -0.98
C ASN A 292 -0.16 -0.32 -1.16
N ASP A 293 -0.61 0.77 -0.54
CA ASP A 293 -1.94 1.30 -0.75
C ASP A 293 -1.99 2.84 -0.69
N VAL A 294 -1.92 3.43 -1.89
CA VAL A 294 -1.78 4.88 -2.08
C VAL A 294 -2.87 5.36 -3.03
N TYR A 295 -3.65 6.34 -2.58
CA TYR A 295 -4.76 6.89 -3.34
C TYR A 295 -4.43 8.25 -3.93
N PHE A 296 -4.98 8.51 -5.12
CA PHE A 296 -4.97 9.82 -5.76
C PHE A 296 -6.27 10.09 -6.51
N CYS A 297 -6.53 11.36 -6.79
CA CYS A 297 -7.65 11.81 -7.59
C CYS A 297 -7.16 12.11 -9.02
N GLY A 298 -7.86 11.58 -10.02
CA GLY A 298 -7.65 11.96 -11.42
C GLY A 298 -8.29 13.31 -11.73
N THR A 299 -7.83 13.98 -12.78
CA THR A 299 -8.50 15.18 -13.32
C THR A 299 -9.91 14.88 -13.85
N ASP A 300 -10.25 13.60 -14.03
CA ASP A 300 -11.60 13.12 -14.34
C ASP A 300 -12.51 12.98 -13.10
N GLY A 301 -12.02 13.38 -11.92
CA GLY A 301 -12.76 13.35 -10.66
C GLY A 301 -12.88 11.97 -10.01
N LYS A 302 -12.24 10.94 -10.57
CA LYS A 302 -12.26 9.58 -10.02
C LYS A 302 -11.10 9.36 -9.05
N VAL A 303 -11.33 8.49 -8.08
CA VAL A 303 -10.30 8.03 -7.14
C VAL A 303 -9.66 6.77 -7.68
N TYR A 304 -8.33 6.71 -7.60
CA TYR A 304 -7.49 5.62 -8.06
C TYR A 304 -6.58 5.16 -6.93
N THR A 305 -6.20 3.89 -6.93
CA THR A 305 -5.19 3.33 -6.02
C THR A 305 -4.03 2.75 -6.81
N PHE A 306 -2.83 2.81 -6.25
CA PHE A 306 -1.64 2.17 -6.78
C PHE A 306 -0.70 1.80 -5.63
N SER A 307 0.23 0.90 -5.94
CA SER A 307 1.34 0.53 -5.07
C SER A 307 2.68 0.80 -5.77
N TYR A 308 3.74 0.96 -4.99
CA TYR A 308 5.10 1.04 -5.52
C TYR A 308 6.10 0.61 -4.45
N ASP A 309 7.27 0.14 -4.89
CA ASP A 309 8.39 -0.11 -3.98
C ASP A 309 9.18 1.19 -3.73
N SER A 310 9.18 1.63 -2.48
CA SER A 310 9.86 2.84 -2.01
C SER A 310 11.37 2.84 -2.25
N SER A 311 12.01 1.67 -2.36
CA SER A 311 13.45 1.54 -2.63
C SER A 311 13.82 2.06 -4.03
N THR A 312 12.91 1.88 -4.99
CA THR A 312 13.10 2.12 -6.43
C THR A 312 12.84 3.56 -6.86
N VAL A 313 12.21 4.35 -6.00
CA VAL A 313 11.65 5.66 -6.39
C VAL A 313 12.75 6.65 -6.79
N LYS A 314 13.95 6.53 -6.19
CA LYS A 314 15.09 7.41 -6.50
C LYS A 314 15.57 7.28 -7.95
N ASP A 315 15.47 6.08 -8.52
CA ASP A 315 15.89 5.80 -9.90
C ASP A 315 15.03 6.55 -10.93
N TYR A 316 13.85 7.02 -10.52
CA TYR A 316 12.85 7.61 -11.41
C TYR A 316 12.33 8.98 -10.93
N GLY A 317 13.05 9.62 -10.00
CA GLY A 317 12.85 11.04 -9.61
C GLY A 317 12.03 11.26 -8.33
N GLY A 318 11.99 10.30 -7.42
CA GLY A 318 11.34 10.44 -6.11
C GLY A 318 11.93 11.50 -5.20
N LEU A 319 11.12 11.97 -4.25
CA LEU A 319 11.51 12.87 -3.18
C LEU A 319 11.23 12.22 -1.81
N ASP A 320 12.13 12.46 -0.87
CA ASP A 320 11.99 12.03 0.52
C ASP A 320 11.19 13.11 1.28
N TYR A 321 10.08 12.75 1.90
CA TYR A 321 9.22 13.63 2.69
C TYR A 321 9.25 13.23 4.16
N ASN A 322 9.28 14.25 5.02
CA ASN A 322 9.00 14.11 6.43
C ASN A 322 7.62 14.73 6.73
N VAL A 323 6.68 13.89 7.13
CA VAL A 323 5.27 14.24 7.29
C VAL A 323 5.02 14.47 8.77
N ASN A 324 5.20 15.71 9.21
CA ASN A 324 4.95 16.11 10.59
C ASN A 324 3.45 16.02 10.89
N VAL A 325 3.08 15.30 11.95
CA VAL A 325 1.69 15.21 12.40
C VAL A 325 1.43 16.02 13.67
N SER A 326 2.46 16.27 14.49
CA SER A 326 2.34 17.18 15.63
C SER A 326 2.15 18.64 15.21
N LYS A 327 1.56 19.45 16.09
CA LYS A 327 1.51 20.91 15.95
C LYS A 327 2.87 21.56 16.17
#